data_AF-A0A1Q7H0U5-F1
#
_entry.id   AF-A0A1Q7H0U5-F1
#
_cell.length_a   1.000
_cell.length_b   1.000
_cell.length_c   1.000
_cell.angle_alpha   90.00
_cell.angle_beta   90.00
_cell.angle_gamma   90.00
#
_symmetry.space_group_name_H-M   'P 1'
#
loop_
_entity.id
_entity.type
_entity.pdbx_description
1 polymer ?
#
loop_
_entity_poly.entity_id
_entity_poly.type
_entity_poly.pdbx_seq_one_letter_code
_entity_poly.pdbx_strand_id
1 'polypeptide(L)'
;MTVVAASLKRGGLLYPLPSSSAIGDDAKTLKTMIQEVWNMLAQSLAVRQTAEAGIVELRRAQQVASKPNWDGYGALPLDARAFQHVVRFLQALPTTMPVPDVGVDPDGEIDLLWHVDSRKTFSVSIGSNGRLTYSGLFGDVQSYGTEWLFNEIPQTILFNLSRVVDTSGR
;
A
#
# COMPACT_ATOMS: atom_id res chain seq x y z
N MET A 1 -24.05 36.03 28.31
CA MET A 1 -24.74 35.75 27.03
C MET A 1 -23.89 36.32 25.92
N THR A 2 -23.28 35.47 25.08
CA THR A 2 -22.44 35.94 23.96
C THR A 2 -22.91 35.22 22.71
N VAL A 3 -23.36 35.99 21.72
CA VAL A 3 -23.91 35.49 20.46
C VAL A 3 -22.74 35.25 19.50
N VAL A 4 -22.64 34.04 18.95
CA VAL A 4 -21.68 33.69 17.90
C VAL A 4 -22.36 33.90 16.54
N ALA A 5 -21.88 34.87 15.77
CA ALA A 5 -22.23 35.01 14.36
C ALA A 5 -21.19 34.24 13.52
N ALA A 6 -21.48 32.98 13.19
CA ALA A 6 -20.67 32.21 12.25
C ALA A 6 -21.20 32.42 10.82
N SER A 7 -20.48 33.23 10.03
CA SER A 7 -20.71 33.31 8.58
C SER A 7 -20.16 32.04 7.93
N LEU A 8 -21.04 31.08 7.63
CA LEU A 8 -20.74 29.86 6.89
C LEU A 8 -20.52 30.20 5.41
N LYS A 9 -19.30 30.60 5.05
CA LYS A 9 -18.85 30.48 3.66
C LYS A 9 -18.42 29.03 3.44
N ARG A 10 -19.10 28.35 2.51
CA ARG A 10 -18.87 26.97 2.07
C ARG A 10 -17.40 26.74 1.70
N GLY A 11 -16.62 26.20 2.64
CA GLY A 11 -15.34 25.55 2.37
C GLY A 11 -15.60 24.06 2.21
N GLY A 12 -15.25 23.51 1.05
CA GLY A 12 -15.33 22.06 0.83
C GLY A 12 -14.41 21.29 1.79
N LEU A 13 -14.56 19.97 1.79
CA LEU A 13 -13.89 19.00 2.66
C LEU A 13 -12.35 19.03 2.66
N LEU A 14 -11.73 19.93 1.89
CA LEU A 14 -10.29 20.05 1.63
C LEU A 14 -9.73 21.44 2.01
N TYR A 15 -10.54 22.35 2.55
CA TYR A 15 -10.04 23.65 3.00
C TYR A 15 -9.77 23.64 4.50
N PRO A 16 -8.60 24.17 4.94
CA PRO A 16 -8.41 24.43 6.37
C PRO A 16 -9.49 25.42 6.82
N LEU A 17 -10.19 25.08 7.90
CA LEU A 17 -11.17 25.98 8.52
C LEU A 17 -10.51 27.35 8.77
N PRO A 18 -11.21 28.46 8.52
CA PRO A 18 -10.71 29.76 8.95
C PRO A 18 -10.40 29.68 10.45
N SER A 19 -9.24 30.19 10.84
CA SER A 19 -8.79 30.23 12.23
C SER A 19 -9.82 30.99 13.05
N SER A 20 -10.70 30.25 13.72
CA SER A 20 -11.62 30.82 14.69
C SER A 20 -10.79 31.38 15.85
N SER A 21 -11.08 32.62 16.26
CA SER A 21 -10.48 33.27 17.43
C SER A 21 -11.00 32.70 18.76
N ALA A 22 -11.64 31.53 18.75
CA ALA A 22 -12.18 30.89 19.95
C ALA A 22 -11.04 30.35 20.83
N ILE A 23 -10.87 30.93 22.02
CA ILE A 23 -9.82 30.62 23.02
C ILE A 23 -10.41 29.85 24.21
N GLY A 24 -11.50 29.10 24.01
CA GLY A 24 -12.12 28.26 25.04
C GLY A 24 -11.55 26.84 25.03
N ASP A 25 -11.65 26.11 26.15
CA ASP A 25 -11.19 24.71 26.22
C ASP A 25 -11.95 23.78 25.27
N ASP A 26 -13.21 24.11 24.95
CA ASP A 26 -13.99 23.44 23.90
C ASP A 26 -13.36 23.62 22.52
N ALA A 27 -12.74 24.77 22.23
CA ALA A 27 -12.09 25.03 20.94
C ALA A 27 -10.78 24.25 20.78
N LYS A 28 -10.03 24.03 21.87
CA LYS A 28 -8.86 23.14 21.87
C LYS A 28 -9.29 21.69 21.65
N THR A 29 -10.35 21.25 22.33
CA THR A 29 -10.91 19.91 22.18
C THR A 29 -11.39 19.67 20.75
N LEU A 30 -12.12 20.63 20.18
CA LEU A 30 -12.57 20.59 18.78
C LEU A 30 -11.39 20.52 17.81
N LYS A 31 -10.31 21.27 18.05
CA LYS A 31 -9.10 21.24 17.22
C LYS A 31 -8.43 19.87 17.24
N THR A 32 -8.33 19.23 18.42
CA THR A 32 -7.78 17.88 18.54
C THR A 32 -8.64 16.86 17.81
N MET A 33 -9.96 16.88 18.01
CA MET A 33 -10.88 15.97 17.30
C MET A 33 -10.83 16.15 15.79
N ILE A 34 -10.79 17.40 15.31
CA ILE A 34 -10.65 17.70 13.88
C ILE A 34 -9.31 17.17 13.37
N GLN A 35 -8.22 17.32 14.12
CA GLN A 35 -6.91 16.79 13.73
C GLN A 35 -6.87 15.26 13.68
N GLU A 36 -7.51 14.58 14.63
CA GLU A 36 -7.65 13.12 14.64
C GLU A 36 -8.46 12.63 13.44
N VAL A 37 -9.59 13.27 13.15
CA VAL A 37 -10.41 12.96 11.96
C VAL A 37 -9.61 13.20 10.68
N TRP A 38 -8.85 14.29 10.58
CA TRP A 38 -7.97 14.54 9.44
C TRP A 38 -6.89 13.48 9.29
N ASN A 39 -6.27 13.04 10.38
CA ASN A 39 -5.25 12.00 10.35
C ASN A 39 -5.86 10.66 9.89
N MET A 40 -7.05 10.31 10.40
CA MET A 40 -7.77 9.10 9.99
C MET A 40 -8.19 9.13 8.52
N LEU A 41 -8.68 10.28 8.03
CA LEU A 41 -9.05 10.46 6.63
C LEU A 41 -7.84 10.45 5.70
N ALA A 42 -6.75 11.14 6.06
CA ALA A 42 -5.52 11.16 5.29
C ALA A 42 -4.90 9.76 5.19
N GLN A 43 -4.89 9.01 6.30
CA GLN A 43 -4.48 7.60 6.30
C GLN A 43 -5.39 6.79 5.38
N SER A 44 -6.71 6.81 5.56
CA SER A 44 -7.63 6.02 4.72
C SER A 44 -7.50 6.32 3.22
N LEU A 45 -7.33 7.60 2.85
CA LEU A 45 -7.12 8.01 1.46
C LEU A 45 -5.77 7.53 0.91
N ALA A 46 -4.70 7.59 1.71
CA ALA A 46 -3.39 7.07 1.31
C ALA A 46 -3.42 5.54 1.11
N VAL A 47 -4.13 4.77 1.97
CA VAL A 47 -4.30 3.30 1.78
C VAL A 47 -4.83 3.08 0.38
N ARG A 48 -5.92 3.79 0.09
CA ARG A 48 -6.72 3.59 -1.10
C ARG A 48 -5.96 3.97 -2.36
N GLN A 49 -5.19 5.06 -2.33
CA GLN A 49 -4.37 5.49 -3.46
C GLN A 49 -3.27 4.48 -3.80
N THR A 50 -2.51 3.99 -2.81
CA THR A 50 -1.46 2.99 -3.05
C THR A 50 -2.05 1.69 -3.59
N ALA A 51 -3.14 1.20 -2.98
CA ALA A 51 -3.82 -0.01 -3.44
C ALA A 51 -4.39 0.15 -4.85
N GLU A 52 -5.06 1.26 -5.15
CA GLU A 52 -5.61 1.54 -6.48
C GLU A 52 -4.51 1.61 -7.55
N ALA A 53 -3.38 2.28 -7.25
CA ALA A 53 -2.24 2.36 -8.16
C ALA A 53 -1.61 0.98 -8.41
N GLY A 54 -1.37 0.19 -7.36
CA GLY A 54 -0.86 -1.18 -7.52
C GLY A 54 -1.81 -2.08 -8.31
N ILE A 55 -3.13 -1.94 -8.12
CA ILE A 55 -4.14 -2.68 -8.89
C ILE A 55 -4.13 -2.27 -10.37
N VAL A 56 -3.84 -1.01 -10.68
CA VAL A 56 -3.67 -0.56 -12.07
C VAL A 56 -2.47 -1.23 -12.72
N GLU A 57 -1.31 -1.29 -12.05
CA GLU A 57 -0.14 -2.01 -12.58
C GLU A 57 -0.41 -3.50 -12.74
N LEU A 58 -1.08 -4.13 -11.76
CA LEU A 58 -1.50 -5.53 -11.83
C LEU A 58 -2.39 -5.82 -13.05
N ARG A 59 -3.33 -4.93 -13.38
CA ARG A 59 -4.17 -5.09 -14.58
C ARG A 59 -3.37 -4.96 -15.87
N ARG A 60 -2.35 -4.08 -15.91
CA ARG A 60 -1.46 -3.99 -17.08
C ARG A 60 -0.66 -5.27 -17.24
N ALA A 61 -0.09 -5.78 -16.15
CA ALA A 61 0.64 -7.05 -16.13
C ALA A 61 -0.25 -8.22 -16.61
N GLN A 62 -1.51 -8.26 -16.16
CA GLN A 62 -2.50 -9.24 -16.63
C GLN A 62 -2.76 -9.15 -18.14
N GLN A 63 -2.87 -7.95 -18.71
CA GLN A 63 -3.12 -7.81 -20.15
C GLN A 63 -1.99 -8.42 -20.97
N VAL A 64 -0.75 -8.18 -20.57
CA VAL A 64 0.45 -8.74 -21.21
C VAL A 64 0.49 -10.26 -21.05
N ALA A 65 0.33 -10.75 -19.83
CA ALA A 65 0.39 -12.18 -19.50
C ALA A 65 -0.95 -12.93 -19.66
N SER A 66 -1.86 -12.43 -20.49
CA SER A 66 -3.21 -13.00 -20.64
C SER A 66 -3.26 -14.27 -21.49
N LYS A 67 -2.22 -14.52 -22.30
CA LYS A 67 -2.16 -15.65 -23.24
C LYS A 67 -0.95 -16.53 -22.92
N PRO A 68 -1.03 -17.84 -23.18
CA PRO A 68 0.14 -18.72 -23.13
C PRO A 68 1.25 -18.21 -24.04
N ASN A 69 2.51 -18.48 -23.65
CA ASN A 69 3.72 -18.12 -24.37
C ASN A 69 3.83 -16.60 -24.63
N TRP A 70 3.35 -15.77 -23.70
CA TRP A 70 3.39 -14.30 -23.82
C TRP A 70 4.81 -13.73 -23.83
N ASP A 71 5.78 -14.48 -23.29
CA ASP A 71 7.20 -14.15 -23.25
C ASP A 71 8.00 -14.72 -24.42
N GLY A 72 7.39 -15.60 -25.24
CA GLY A 72 8.08 -16.31 -26.33
C GLY A 72 8.91 -17.53 -25.90
N TYR A 73 8.93 -17.87 -24.60
CA TYR A 73 9.70 -18.97 -24.01
C TYR A 73 8.83 -20.03 -23.32
N GLY A 74 7.52 -20.00 -23.56
CA GLY A 74 6.56 -20.98 -23.07
C GLY A 74 5.88 -20.60 -21.76
N ALA A 75 5.90 -19.33 -21.35
CA ALA A 75 5.24 -18.89 -20.13
C ALA A 75 3.76 -19.28 -20.08
N LEU A 76 3.30 -19.61 -18.88
CA LEU A 76 1.90 -19.84 -18.61
C LEU A 76 1.14 -18.49 -18.59
N PRO A 77 -0.15 -18.48 -18.97
CA PRO A 77 -0.98 -17.32 -18.73
C PRO A 77 -1.12 -17.11 -17.22
N LEU A 78 -1.27 -15.84 -16.81
CA LEU A 78 -1.45 -15.45 -15.42
C LEU A 78 -2.64 -16.20 -14.76
N ASP A 79 -2.42 -16.81 -13.59
CA ASP A 79 -3.47 -17.55 -12.88
C ASP A 79 -4.48 -16.59 -12.22
N ALA A 80 -5.77 -16.79 -12.50
CA ALA A 80 -6.84 -15.92 -12.00
C ALA A 80 -6.95 -15.90 -10.47
N ARG A 81 -6.57 -16.97 -9.77
CA ARG A 81 -6.53 -17.01 -8.30
C ARG A 81 -5.34 -16.22 -7.79
N ALA A 82 -4.16 -16.36 -8.40
CA ALA A 82 -3.00 -15.54 -8.06
C ALA A 82 -3.34 -14.05 -8.15
N PHE A 83 -4.01 -13.62 -9.24
CA PHE A 83 -4.52 -12.26 -9.38
C PHE A 83 -5.42 -11.83 -8.20
N GLN A 84 -6.36 -12.68 -7.78
CA GLN A 84 -7.22 -12.39 -6.64
C GLN A 84 -6.45 -12.29 -5.32
N HIS A 85 -5.43 -13.15 -5.12
CA HIS A 85 -4.56 -13.07 -3.95
C HIS A 85 -3.78 -11.75 -3.95
N VAL A 86 -3.25 -11.32 -5.08
CA VAL A 86 -2.53 -10.04 -5.18
C VAL A 86 -3.43 -8.85 -4.94
N VAL A 87 -4.67 -8.85 -5.47
CA VAL A 87 -5.64 -7.78 -5.16
C VAL A 87 -5.88 -7.69 -3.65
N ARG A 88 -6.10 -8.83 -2.96
CA ARG A 88 -6.26 -8.85 -1.50
C ARG A 88 -5.01 -8.34 -0.78
N PHE A 89 -3.83 -8.77 -1.22
CA PHE A 89 -2.56 -8.32 -0.66
C PHE A 89 -2.40 -6.80 -0.78
N LEU A 90 -2.62 -6.23 -1.98
CA LEU A 90 -2.51 -4.79 -2.24
C LEU A 90 -3.52 -3.98 -1.41
N GLN A 91 -4.74 -4.51 -1.21
CA GLN A 91 -5.75 -3.87 -0.36
C GLN A 91 -5.40 -3.91 1.14
N ALA A 92 -4.60 -4.88 1.56
CA ALA A 92 -4.15 -5.04 2.95
C ALA A 92 -2.80 -4.35 3.23
N LEU A 93 -2.16 -3.74 2.22
CA LEU A 93 -0.88 -3.08 2.40
C LEU A 93 -0.99 -1.86 3.33
N PRO A 94 0.03 -1.61 4.18
CA PRO A 94 0.12 -0.36 4.93
C PRO A 94 0.19 0.87 4.01
N THR A 95 -0.44 1.95 4.44
CA THR A 95 -0.51 3.24 3.71
C THR A 95 0.82 3.90 3.42
N THR A 96 1.79 3.61 4.26
CA THR A 96 3.13 4.16 4.19
C THR A 96 3.99 3.45 3.15
N MET A 97 3.50 2.35 2.57
CA MET A 97 4.23 1.62 1.55
C MET A 97 4.16 2.35 0.21
N PRO A 98 5.28 2.46 -0.51
CA PRO A 98 5.25 2.85 -1.91
C PRO A 98 4.55 1.77 -2.75
N VAL A 99 4.04 2.20 -3.90
CA VAL A 99 3.45 1.29 -4.90
C VAL A 99 4.54 0.33 -5.38
N PRO A 100 4.32 -1.00 -5.31
CA PRO A 100 5.28 -1.96 -5.84
C PRO A 100 5.30 -1.94 -7.36
N ASP A 101 6.44 -2.29 -7.94
CA ASP A 101 6.50 -2.76 -9.32
C ASP A 101 5.86 -4.15 -9.39
N VAL A 102 5.00 -4.37 -10.39
CA VAL A 102 4.23 -5.61 -10.54
C VAL A 102 4.71 -6.37 -11.79
N GLY A 103 5.12 -7.62 -11.60
CA GLY A 103 5.54 -8.54 -12.66
C GLY A 103 4.74 -9.84 -12.64
N VAL A 104 4.78 -10.58 -13.75
CA VAL A 104 4.24 -11.95 -13.83
C VAL A 104 5.41 -12.88 -14.12
N ASP A 105 5.59 -13.89 -13.28
CA ASP A 105 6.60 -14.92 -13.49
C ASP A 105 6.11 -15.87 -14.61
N PRO A 106 6.99 -16.40 -15.48
CA PRO A 106 6.65 -17.45 -16.44
C PRO A 106 5.80 -18.62 -15.93
N ASP A 107 5.81 -18.93 -14.64
CA ASP A 107 4.96 -19.98 -14.04
C ASP A 107 3.50 -19.52 -13.74
N GLY A 108 3.19 -18.25 -13.98
CA GLY A 108 1.88 -17.64 -13.75
C GLY A 108 1.67 -17.11 -12.33
N GLU A 109 2.70 -17.16 -11.47
CA GLU A 109 2.75 -16.41 -10.21
C GLU A 109 2.98 -14.90 -10.48
N ILE A 110 2.72 -14.07 -9.47
CA ILE A 110 2.78 -12.60 -9.61
C ILE A 110 3.77 -12.04 -8.60
N ASP A 111 4.74 -11.28 -9.10
CA ASP A 111 5.79 -10.66 -8.30
C ASP A 111 5.45 -9.21 -7.97
N LEU A 112 5.60 -8.87 -6.71
CA LEU A 112 5.61 -7.50 -6.21
C LEU A 112 7.02 -7.14 -5.79
N LEU A 113 7.59 -6.07 -6.35
CA LEU A 113 8.94 -5.62 -6.06
C LEU A 113 8.93 -4.19 -5.51
N TRP A 114 9.60 -4.01 -4.38
CA TRP A 114 9.96 -2.71 -3.85
C TRP A 114 11.47 -2.53 -3.97
N HIS A 115 11.90 -1.58 -4.79
CA HIS A 115 13.30 -1.26 -5.02
C HIS A 115 13.58 0.19 -4.60
N VAL A 116 14.42 0.39 -3.58
CA VAL A 116 14.87 1.74 -3.16
C VAL A 116 16.25 2.04 -3.73
N ASP A 117 17.19 1.09 -3.59
CA ASP A 117 18.53 1.14 -4.18
C ASP A 117 19.11 -0.28 -4.33
N SER A 118 20.35 -0.39 -4.83
CA SER A 118 21.02 -1.67 -5.10
C SER A 118 21.24 -2.56 -3.88
N ARG A 119 21.14 -2.02 -2.67
CA ARG A 119 21.27 -2.76 -1.41
C ARG A 119 19.99 -2.71 -0.56
N LYS A 120 18.90 -2.15 -1.08
CA LYS A 120 17.61 -2.10 -0.40
C LYS A 120 16.49 -2.49 -1.35
N THR A 121 16.18 -3.78 -1.35
CA THR A 121 15.12 -4.37 -2.16
C THR A 121 14.29 -5.36 -1.36
N PHE A 122 13.03 -5.50 -1.70
CA PHE A 122 12.16 -6.53 -1.16
C PHE A 122 11.21 -7.01 -2.26
N SER A 123 11.06 -8.32 -2.42
CA SER A 123 10.14 -8.92 -3.35
C SER A 123 9.25 -9.94 -2.67
N VAL A 124 8.01 -10.04 -3.15
CA VAL A 124 7.05 -11.07 -2.77
C VAL A 124 6.41 -11.62 -4.04
N SER A 125 6.64 -12.90 -4.30
CA SER A 125 5.95 -13.69 -5.32
C SER A 125 4.72 -14.36 -4.71
N ILE A 126 3.58 -14.26 -5.40
CA ILE A 126 2.28 -14.69 -4.90
C ILE A 126 1.69 -15.73 -5.85
N GLY A 127 1.56 -16.95 -5.35
CA GLY A 127 1.03 -18.09 -6.10
C GLY A 127 -0.49 -18.23 -6.05
N SER A 128 -1.00 -19.11 -6.92
CA SER A 128 -2.43 -19.40 -7.07
C SER A 128 -3.12 -20.04 -5.86
N ASN A 129 -2.33 -20.61 -4.95
CA ASN A 129 -2.78 -21.19 -3.68
C ASN A 129 -2.65 -20.22 -2.49
N GLY A 130 -2.23 -18.98 -2.73
CA GLY A 130 -1.98 -17.99 -1.67
C GLY A 130 -0.63 -18.14 -0.97
N ARG A 131 0.27 -19.00 -1.46
CA ARG A 131 1.66 -19.06 -0.99
C ARG A 131 2.37 -17.76 -1.35
N LEU A 132 3.12 -17.22 -0.40
CA LEU A 132 3.96 -16.05 -0.54
C LEU A 132 5.42 -16.49 -0.47
N THR A 133 6.16 -16.39 -1.57
CA THR A 133 7.61 -16.58 -1.56
C THR A 133 8.26 -15.19 -1.52
N TYR A 134 9.12 -14.92 -0.56
CA TYR A 134 9.70 -13.58 -0.42
C TYR A 134 11.22 -13.60 -0.37
N SER A 135 11.81 -12.49 -0.79
CA SER A 135 13.24 -12.23 -0.64
C SER A 135 13.47 -10.75 -0.39
N GLY A 136 14.49 -10.41 0.39
CA GLY A 136 14.81 -9.04 0.74
C GLY A 136 16.29 -8.87 1.00
N LEU A 137 16.82 -7.76 0.51
CA LEU A 137 18.18 -7.30 0.74
C LEU A 137 18.11 -5.94 1.43
N PHE A 138 18.77 -5.81 2.58
CA PHE A 138 18.75 -4.60 3.41
C PHE A 138 20.17 -4.32 3.91
N GLY A 139 20.99 -3.64 3.10
CA GLY A 139 22.42 -3.52 3.31
C GLY A 139 23.09 -4.89 3.10
N ASP A 140 23.77 -5.38 4.13
CA ASP A 140 24.41 -6.71 4.13
C ASP A 140 23.49 -7.80 4.71
N VAL A 141 22.28 -7.43 5.14
CA VAL A 141 21.31 -8.37 5.73
C VAL A 141 20.34 -8.86 4.66
N GLN A 142 20.25 -10.17 4.52
CA GLN A 142 19.27 -10.84 3.67
C GLN A 142 18.13 -11.44 4.50
N SER A 143 16.95 -11.50 3.92
CA SER A 143 15.81 -12.24 4.46
C SER A 143 15.09 -12.92 3.31
N TYR A 144 14.74 -14.19 3.46
CA TYR A 144 13.97 -14.93 2.48
C TYR A 144 13.16 -16.01 3.17
N GLY A 145 12.13 -16.49 2.50
CA GLY A 145 11.30 -17.56 3.05
C GLY A 145 9.98 -17.72 2.32
N THR A 146 9.09 -18.47 2.95
CA THR A 146 7.75 -18.73 2.45
C THR A 146 6.74 -18.52 3.56
N GLU A 147 5.65 -17.85 3.24
CA GLU A 147 4.51 -17.60 4.12
C GLU A 147 3.20 -17.90 3.38
N TRP A 148 2.07 -17.77 4.05
CA TRP A 148 0.74 -18.00 3.46
C TRP A 148 -0.18 -16.80 3.67
N LEU A 149 -0.82 -16.36 2.60
CA LEU A 149 -1.82 -15.31 2.62
C LEU A 149 -3.20 -15.90 2.96
N PHE A 150 -3.63 -15.65 4.19
CA PHE A 150 -4.99 -15.94 4.65
C PHE A 150 -5.84 -14.67 4.59
N ASN A 151 -6.18 -14.10 5.74
CA ASN A 151 -7.00 -12.89 5.83
C ASN A 151 -6.16 -11.60 5.91
N GLU A 152 -4.92 -11.71 6.39
CA GLU A 152 -4.03 -10.59 6.64
C GLU A 152 -2.64 -10.88 6.08
N ILE A 153 -1.85 -9.83 5.85
CA ILE A 153 -0.45 -9.96 5.47
C ILE A 153 0.33 -10.52 6.68
N PRO A 154 1.09 -11.62 6.52
CA PRO A 154 1.89 -12.19 7.62
C PRO A 154 2.85 -11.17 8.23
N GLN A 155 3.03 -11.22 9.55
CA GLN A 155 3.89 -10.29 10.29
C GLN A 155 5.32 -10.26 9.76
N THR A 156 5.84 -11.41 9.31
CA THR A 156 7.16 -11.51 8.66
C THR A 156 7.28 -10.63 7.42
N ILE A 157 6.21 -10.56 6.60
CA ILE A 157 6.16 -9.72 5.40
C ILE A 157 6.05 -8.25 5.80
N LEU A 158 5.18 -7.90 6.75
CA LEU A 158 5.05 -6.54 7.26
C LEU A 158 6.36 -6.00 7.86
N PHE A 159 7.08 -6.83 8.61
CA PHE A 159 8.38 -6.49 9.17
C PHE A 159 9.43 -6.21 8.08
N ASN A 160 9.46 -7.01 7.01
CA ASN A 160 10.39 -6.76 5.91
C ASN A 160 9.99 -5.53 5.09
N LEU A 161 8.69 -5.30 4.88
CA LEU A 161 8.17 -4.08 4.26
C LEU A 161 8.53 -2.83 5.07
N SER A 162 8.46 -2.87 6.40
CA SER A 162 8.83 -1.71 7.23
C SER A 162 10.32 -1.35 7.09
N ARG A 163 11.19 -2.33 6.80
CA ARG A 163 12.63 -2.09 6.57
C ARG A 163 12.93 -1.44 5.21
N VAL A 164 12.02 -1.56 4.25
CA VAL A 164 12.10 -0.84 2.97
C VAL A 164 11.88 0.65 3.19
N VAL A 165 10.85 1.01 3.97
CA VAL A 165 10.47 2.41 4.20
C VAL A 165 11.30 3.10 5.28
N ASP A 166 11.91 2.35 6.21
CA ASP A 166 12.75 2.95 7.24
C ASP A 166 14.00 3.57 6.61
N THR A 167 14.04 4.89 6.64
CA THR A 167 15.10 5.74 6.11
C THR A 167 16.07 6.19 7.20
N SER A 168 15.89 5.74 8.45
CA SER A 168 16.62 6.21 9.64
C SER A 168 18.08 5.70 9.77
N GLY A 169 18.75 5.47 8.64
CA GLY A 169 20.13 4.97 8.57
C GLY A 169 21.08 5.88 7.79
N ARG A 170 20.86 7.20 7.83
CA ARG A 170 21.83 8.21 7.37
C ARG A 170 22.02 9.29 8.41
#